data_AF-A0A6L7QFM1-F1
#
_entry.id   AF-A0A6L7QFM1-F1
#
_cell.length_a   1.000
_cell.length_b   1.000
_cell.length_c   1.000
_cell.angle_alpha   90.00
_cell.angle_beta   90.00
_cell.angle_gamma   90.00
#
_symmetry.space_group_name_H-M   'P 1'
#
loop_
_entity.id
_entity.type
_entity.pdbx_description
1 polymer ?
#
loop_
_entity_poly.entity_id
_entity_poly.type
_entity_poly.pdbx_seq_one_letter_code
_entity_poly.pdbx_strand_id
1 'polypeptide(L)'
;MDRRDFELLRDEEIPELNTRALLYRHRTGCEIVSLINDDENKVFGINFRTPPTDSTGIAHILEHSVLCGSRKYPVKEPFVELIKGSLNTFLNAFTYPDKTCYPVASTNLQDFYNLIDVYLDAVFYPR
;
A
#
# COMPACT_ATOMS: atom_id res chain seq x y z
N MET A 1 13.54 -11.15 -4.42
CA MET A 1 13.15 -10.36 -5.61
C MET A 1 14.39 -10.17 -6.45
N ASP A 2 14.37 -10.61 -7.72
CA ASP A 2 15.47 -10.36 -8.64
C ASP A 2 15.41 -8.87 -9.04
N ARG A 3 16.51 -8.13 -8.86
CA ARG A 3 16.60 -6.71 -9.26
C ARG A 3 16.33 -6.50 -10.76
N ARG A 4 16.34 -7.58 -11.56
CA ARG A 4 16.13 -7.56 -13.02
C ARG A 4 14.72 -7.19 -13.46
N ASP A 5 13.71 -7.33 -12.61
CA ASP A 5 12.32 -7.02 -12.99
C ASP A 5 11.94 -5.54 -12.79
N PHE A 6 12.82 -4.73 -12.18
CA PHE A 6 12.62 -3.31 -11.92
C PHE A 6 13.67 -2.46 -12.61
N GLU A 7 13.22 -1.49 -13.39
CA GLU A 7 14.05 -0.45 -14.02
C GLU A 7 14.04 0.81 -13.14
N LEU A 8 15.22 1.34 -12.81
CA LEU A 8 15.34 2.65 -12.16
C LEU A 8 15.15 3.75 -13.21
N LEU A 9 14.10 4.56 -13.06
CA LEU A 9 13.77 5.65 -13.99
C LEU A 9 14.32 6.99 -13.52
N ARG A 10 14.33 7.25 -12.21
CA ARG A 10 14.80 8.51 -11.62
C ARG A 10 15.43 8.28 -10.25
N ASP A 11 16.42 9.11 -9.94
CA ASP A 11 17.17 9.14 -8.69
C ASP A 11 17.51 10.60 -8.39
N GLU A 12 16.82 11.18 -7.43
CA GLU A 12 16.85 12.63 -7.16
C GLU A 12 16.94 12.88 -5.64
N GLU A 13 17.80 13.81 -5.24
CA GLU A 13 17.82 14.34 -3.88
C GLU A 13 16.78 15.47 -3.77
N ILE A 14 16.03 15.50 -2.66
CA ILE A 14 15.06 16.56 -2.33
C ILE A 14 15.55 17.23 -1.02
N PRO A 15 16.43 18.25 -1.10
CA PRO A 15 17.06 18.85 0.07
C PRO A 15 16.07 19.44 1.07
N GLU A 16 14.97 20.02 0.59
CA GLU A 16 13.94 20.64 1.44
C GLU A 16 13.24 19.61 2.35
N LEU A 17 13.29 18.32 1.99
CA LEU A 17 12.72 17.22 2.75
C LEU A 17 13.78 16.31 3.39
N ASN A 18 15.08 16.62 3.25
CA ASN A 18 16.18 15.73 3.64
C ASN A 18 15.94 14.28 3.18
N THR A 19 15.54 14.10 1.92
CA THR A 19 15.03 12.82 1.41
C THR A 19 15.58 12.56 0.00
N ARG A 20 16.06 11.33 -0.23
CA ARG A 20 16.36 10.82 -1.58
C ARG A 20 15.14 10.10 -2.15
N ALA A 21 14.72 10.48 -3.34
CA ALA A 21 13.60 9.91 -4.06
C ALA A 21 14.07 9.02 -5.23
N LEU A 22 13.61 7.77 -5.23
CA LEU A 22 13.86 6.81 -6.31
C LEU A 22 12.54 6.41 -6.97
N LEU A 23 12.46 6.54 -8.29
CA LEU A 23 11.33 6.05 -9.08
C LEU A 23 11.73 4.81 -9.86
N TYR A 24 11.05 3.70 -9.60
CA TYR A 24 11.22 2.44 -10.33
C TYR A 24 9.98 2.11 -11.15
N ARG A 25 10.18 1.35 -12.24
CA ARG A 25 9.11 0.71 -13.00
C ARG A 25 9.34 -0.79 -13.09
N HIS A 26 8.35 -1.56 -12.68
CA HIS A 26 8.33 -3.01 -12.84
C HIS A 26 7.95 -3.39 -14.27
N ARG A 27 8.33 -4.59 -14.73
CA ARG A 27 7.91 -5.14 -16.03
C ARG A 27 6.39 -5.17 -16.29
N THR A 28 5.58 -5.16 -15.22
CA THR A 28 4.10 -5.07 -15.33
C THR A 28 3.60 -3.65 -15.60
N GLY A 29 4.48 -2.65 -15.64
CA GLY A 29 4.14 -1.24 -15.70
C GLY A 29 3.85 -0.60 -14.34
N CYS A 30 3.84 -1.37 -13.25
CA CYS A 30 3.70 -0.81 -11.90
C CYS A 30 4.87 0.10 -11.55
N GLU A 31 4.58 1.28 -11.04
CA GLU A 31 5.58 2.25 -10.58
C GLU A 31 5.71 2.19 -9.06
N ILE A 32 6.95 2.27 -8.57
CA ILE A 32 7.27 2.33 -7.15
C ILE A 32 8.09 3.60 -6.91
N VAL A 33 7.61 4.46 -6.02
CA VAL A 33 8.37 5.59 -5.50
C VAL A 33 8.87 5.22 -4.12
N SER A 34 10.18 5.25 -3.93
CA SER A 34 10.83 5.07 -2.63
C SER A 34 11.39 6.41 -2.17
N LEU A 35 10.92 6.87 -1.01
CA LEU A 35 11.43 8.05 -0.33
C LEU A 35 12.29 7.56 0.83
N ILE A 36 13.57 7.92 0.81
CA ILE A 36 14.59 7.42 1.74
C ILE A 36 15.10 8.59 2.58
N ASN A 37 14.89 8.50 3.88
CA ASN A 37 15.35 9.46 4.88
C ASN A 37 15.54 8.75 6.24
N ASP A 38 15.86 9.53 7.27
CA ASP A 38 16.17 9.04 8.62
C ASP A 38 14.93 8.83 9.52
N ASP A 39 13.70 8.87 8.98
CA ASP A 39 12.48 8.61 9.75
C ASP A 39 12.34 7.11 10.08
N GLU A 40 12.21 6.81 11.37
CA GLU A 40 11.98 5.46 11.86
C GLU A 40 10.57 4.95 11.54
N ASN A 41 9.59 5.85 11.40
CA ASN A 41 8.21 5.52 11.11
C ASN A 41 8.02 5.22 9.61
N LYS A 42 8.13 3.95 9.25
CA LYS A 42 8.05 3.52 7.85
C LYS A 42 6.61 3.55 7.37
N VAL A 43 6.41 4.03 6.14
CA VAL A 43 5.10 4.10 5.48
C VAL A 43 5.16 3.32 4.17
N PHE A 44 4.11 2.56 3.91
CA PHE A 44 3.83 1.93 2.63
C PHE A 44 2.43 2.31 2.18
N GLY A 45 2.26 2.52 0.88
CA GLY A 45 0.94 2.73 0.30
C GLY A 45 0.87 2.18 -1.12
N ILE A 46 -0.22 1.48 -1.42
CA ILE A 46 -0.56 1.06 -2.78
C ILE A 46 -1.80 1.82 -3.25
N ASN A 47 -1.75 2.29 -4.50
CA ASN A 47 -2.76 3.17 -5.07
C ASN A 47 -3.25 2.61 -6.41
N PHE A 48 -4.56 2.63 -6.61
CA PHE A 48 -5.21 2.20 -7.84
C PHE A 48 -5.99 3.36 -8.43
N ARG A 49 -5.88 3.57 -9.75
CA ARG A 49 -6.71 4.52 -10.47
C ARG A 49 -8.11 3.93 -10.66
N THR A 50 -9.13 4.56 -10.08
CA THR A 50 -10.51 4.06 -9.98
C THR A 50 -11.57 5.14 -10.27
N PRO A 51 -11.51 5.83 -11.43
CA PRO A 51 -12.54 6.79 -11.80
C PRO A 51 -13.88 6.08 -12.01
N PRO A 52 -14.94 6.43 -11.26
CA PRO A 52 -16.23 5.77 -11.39
C PRO A 52 -16.93 6.23 -12.68
N THR A 53 -17.70 5.33 -13.29
CA THR A 53 -18.54 5.63 -14.47
C THR A 53 -19.97 6.03 -14.10
N ASP A 54 -20.34 5.86 -12.83
CA ASP A 54 -21.66 6.15 -12.28
C ASP A 54 -21.58 6.48 -10.78
N SER A 55 -22.73 6.76 -10.16
CA SER A 55 -22.85 7.13 -8.75
C SER A 55 -23.18 5.95 -7.82
N THR A 56 -22.86 4.71 -8.21
CA THR A 56 -23.13 3.52 -7.37
C THR A 56 -22.23 3.45 -6.14
N GLY A 57 -21.11 4.16 -6.14
CA GLY A 57 -20.09 4.07 -5.09
C GLY A 57 -19.22 2.82 -5.18
N ILE A 58 -19.17 2.15 -6.34
CA ILE A 58 -18.49 0.85 -6.49
C ILE A 58 -17.02 0.85 -6.06
N ALA A 59 -16.27 1.94 -6.29
CA ALA A 59 -14.89 2.07 -5.85
C ALA A 59 -14.77 2.04 -4.31
N HIS A 60 -15.71 2.69 -3.62
CA HIS A 60 -15.76 2.73 -2.16
C HIS A 60 -16.23 1.39 -1.57
N ILE A 61 -17.21 0.75 -2.21
CA ILE A 61 -17.64 -0.59 -1.82
C ILE A 61 -16.49 -1.59 -1.97
N LEU A 62 -15.74 -1.53 -3.07
CA LEU A 62 -14.58 -2.39 -3.30
C LEU A 62 -13.48 -2.16 -2.26
N GLU A 63 -13.18 -0.90 -1.92
CA GLU A 63 -12.21 -0.56 -0.87
C GLU A 63 -12.47 -1.29 0.45
N HIS A 64 -13.72 -1.27 0.93
CA HIS A 64 -14.09 -2.02 2.11
C HIS A 64 -14.06 -3.55 1.88
N SER A 65 -14.58 -4.00 0.73
CA SER A 65 -14.79 -5.43 0.48
C SER A 65 -13.47 -6.21 0.37
N VAL A 66 -12.43 -5.63 -0.24
CA VAL A 66 -11.14 -6.32 -0.38
C VAL A 66 -10.44 -6.55 0.97
N LEU A 67 -10.79 -5.77 2.00
CA LEU A 67 -10.26 -5.90 3.36
C LEU A 67 -11.01 -6.92 4.21
N CYS A 68 -12.06 -7.56 3.67
CA CYS A 68 -12.86 -8.58 4.37
C CYS A 68 -12.28 -10.00 4.31
N GLY A 69 -11.13 -10.20 3.64
CA GLY A 69 -10.47 -11.49 3.52
C GLY A 69 -9.77 -11.64 2.17
N SER A 70 -8.74 -12.48 2.13
CA SER A 70 -7.97 -12.72 0.91
C SER A 70 -7.63 -14.19 0.75
N ARG A 71 -7.00 -14.55 -0.37
CA ARG A 71 -6.58 -15.94 -0.63
C ARG A 71 -5.62 -16.48 0.43
N LYS A 72 -4.62 -15.70 0.84
CA LYS A 72 -3.64 -16.08 1.87
C LYS A 72 -4.18 -15.91 3.29
N TYR A 73 -5.07 -14.95 3.51
CA TYR A 73 -5.68 -14.67 4.80
C TYR A 73 -7.21 -14.85 4.73
N PRO A 74 -7.70 -16.11 4.70
CA PRO A 74 -9.12 -16.44 4.50
C PRO A 74 -9.99 -16.23 5.76
N VAL A 75 -9.54 -15.39 6.69
CA VAL A 75 -10.25 -15.07 7.92
C VAL A 75 -11.27 -13.96 7.67
N LYS A 76 -12.32 -13.92 8.48
CA LYS A 76 -13.31 -12.85 8.43
C LYS A 76 -12.71 -11.59 9.05
N GLU A 77 -12.73 -10.48 8.31
CA GLU A 77 -12.28 -9.14 8.77
C GLU A 77 -10.82 -9.09 9.24
N PRO A 78 -9.83 -9.53 8.44
CA PRO A 78 -8.41 -9.50 8.81
C PRO A 78 -7.92 -8.11 9.22
N PHE A 79 -8.48 -7.06 8.62
CA PHE A 79 -8.18 -5.66 8.95
C PHE A 79 -8.41 -5.32 10.43
N VAL A 80 -9.50 -5.82 11.02
CA VAL A 80 -9.83 -5.55 12.43
C VAL A 80 -8.82 -6.23 13.37
N GLU A 81 -8.37 -7.42 13.01
CA GLU A 81 -7.36 -8.15 13.79
C GLU A 81 -5.98 -7.49 13.69
N LEU A 82 -5.63 -6.89 12.55
CA LEU A 82 -4.43 -6.07 12.43
C LEU A 82 -4.49 -4.83 13.34
N ILE A 83 -5.61 -4.10 13.37
CA ILE A 83 -5.74 -2.93 14.25
C ILE A 83 -5.49 -3.29 15.72
N LYS A 84 -5.98 -4.46 16.16
CA LYS A 84 -5.88 -4.88 17.56
C LYS A 84 -4.53 -5.50 17.92
N GLY A 85 -3.91 -6.21 16.99
CA GLY A 85 -2.77 -7.09 17.25
C GLY A 85 -1.41 -6.60 16.75
N SER A 86 -1.38 -5.53 15.96
CA SER A 86 -0.15 -4.99 15.36
C SER A 86 0.41 -3.80 16.15
N LEU A 87 1.65 -3.42 15.84
CA LEU A 87 2.32 -2.22 16.36
C LEU A 87 2.21 -1.04 15.38
N ASN A 88 1.09 -0.95 14.66
CA ASN A 88 0.90 0.08 13.65
C ASN A 88 0.89 1.48 14.27
N THR A 89 1.47 2.43 13.55
CA THR A 89 1.29 3.87 13.80
C THR A 89 0.17 4.46 12.95
N PHE A 90 -0.13 3.81 11.83
CA PHE A 90 -1.24 4.18 10.95
C PHE A 90 -1.72 2.97 10.16
N LEU A 91 -3.03 2.83 10.01
CA LEU A 91 -3.66 1.76 9.25
C LEU A 91 -5.01 2.25 8.74
N ASN A 92 -5.17 2.37 7.42
CA ASN A 92 -6.42 2.86 6.83
C ASN A 92 -6.58 2.43 5.35
N ALA A 93 -7.67 2.86 4.74
CA ALA A 93 -7.89 2.89 3.31
C ALA A 93 -8.78 4.09 2.94
N PHE A 94 -8.61 4.63 1.74
CA PHE A 94 -9.29 5.85 1.29
C PHE A 94 -9.74 5.74 -0.15
N THR A 95 -10.97 6.14 -0.43
CA THR A 95 -11.49 6.29 -1.79
C THR A 95 -11.64 7.77 -2.14
N TYR A 96 -10.84 8.23 -3.10
CA TYR A 96 -10.92 9.56 -3.73
C TYR A 96 -11.79 9.49 -4.99
N PRO A 97 -12.16 10.63 -5.61
CA PRO A 97 -12.96 10.64 -6.83
C PRO A 97 -12.36 9.85 -8.02
N ASP A 98 -11.04 9.68 -8.08
CA ASP A 98 -10.33 9.07 -9.21
C ASP A 98 -9.35 7.96 -8.82
N LYS A 99 -9.19 7.66 -7.53
CA LYS A 99 -8.25 6.66 -7.02
C LYS A 99 -8.66 6.08 -5.67
N THR A 100 -8.18 4.87 -5.39
CA THR A 100 -8.29 4.23 -4.07
C THR A 100 -6.89 3.94 -3.53
N CYS A 101 -6.67 4.24 -2.25
CA CYS A 101 -5.37 4.23 -1.58
C CYS A 101 -5.42 3.35 -0.33
N TYR A 102 -4.39 2.54 -0.09
CA TYR A 102 -4.31 1.66 1.07
C TYR A 102 -2.98 1.88 1.81
N PRO A 103 -2.90 2.86 2.74
CA PRO A 103 -1.69 3.16 3.48
C PRO A 103 -1.58 2.40 4.81
N VAL A 104 -0.35 1.96 5.12
CA VAL A 104 0.04 1.38 6.41
C VAL A 104 1.34 2.01 6.89
N ALA A 105 1.51 2.11 8.20
CA ALA A 105 2.75 2.58 8.80
C ALA A 105 3.04 1.87 10.13
N SER A 106 4.33 1.71 10.41
CA SER A 106 4.82 1.15 11.67
C SER A 106 6.26 1.58 11.92
N THR A 107 6.62 1.78 13.19
CA THR A 107 8.02 1.95 13.62
C THR A 107 8.70 0.60 13.84
N ASN A 108 7.93 -0.49 13.93
CA ASN A 108 8.48 -1.84 14.04
C ASN A 108 8.65 -2.46 12.65
N LEU A 109 9.88 -2.84 12.30
CA LEU A 109 10.19 -3.33 10.95
C LEU A 109 9.48 -4.65 10.60
N GLN A 110 9.35 -5.56 11.57
CA GLN A 110 8.66 -6.84 11.34
C GLN A 110 7.16 -6.61 11.15
N ASP A 111 6.57 -5.76 12.00
CA ASP A 111 5.16 -5.36 11.91
C ASP A 111 4.88 -4.67 10.57
N PHE A 112 5.74 -3.74 10.15
CA PHE A 112 5.65 -3.06 8.86
C PHE A 112 5.54 -4.06 7.70
N TYR A 113 6.43 -5.06 7.63
CA TYR A 113 6.37 -6.08 6.59
C TYR A 113 5.16 -7.01 6.70
N ASN A 114 4.71 -7.33 7.92
CA ASN A 114 3.48 -8.10 8.13
C ASN A 114 2.25 -7.35 7.59
N LEU A 115 2.16 -6.04 7.87
CA LEU A 115 1.09 -5.17 7.37
C LEU A 115 1.08 -5.10 5.85
N ILE A 116 2.25 -4.89 5.23
CA ILE A 116 2.41 -4.89 3.77
C ILE A 116 1.94 -6.22 3.16
N ASP A 117 2.35 -7.34 3.73
CA ASP A 117 2.03 -8.68 3.22
C ASP A 117 0.51 -8.93 3.20
N VAL A 118 -0.19 -8.56 4.29
CA VAL A 118 -1.66 -8.67 4.36
C VAL A 118 -2.34 -7.72 3.36
N TYR A 119 -1.90 -6.47 3.30
CA TYR A 119 -2.49 -5.46 2.41
C TYR A 119 -2.29 -5.82 0.93
N LEU A 120 -1.10 -6.28 0.54
CA LEU A 120 -0.83 -6.69 -0.84
C LEU A 120 -1.68 -7.90 -1.24
N ASP A 121 -1.86 -8.89 -0.37
CA ASP A 121 -2.72 -10.03 -0.69
C ASP A 121 -4.21 -9.64 -0.75
N ALA A 122 -4.66 -8.73 0.13
CA ALA A 122 -6.02 -8.20 0.12
C ALA A 122 -6.36 -7.51 -1.21
N VAL A 123 -5.50 -6.60 -1.69
CA VAL A 123 -5.81 -5.81 -2.89
C VAL A 123 -5.60 -6.57 -4.20
N PHE A 124 -4.70 -7.57 -4.24
CA PHE A 124 -4.44 -8.34 -5.45
C PHE A 124 -5.21 -9.67 -5.53
N TYR A 125 -5.58 -10.26 -4.39
CA TYR A 125 -6.24 -11.57 -4.31
C TYR A 125 -7.39 -11.58 -3.27
N PRO A 126 -8.37 -10.66 -3.37
CA PRO A 126 -9.53 -10.64 -2.47
C PRO A 126 -10.41 -11.88 -2.67
N ARG A 127 -11.23 -12.19 -1.67
CA ARG A 127 -12.21 -13.29 -1.70
C ARG A 127 -13.60 -12.86 -2.16
#